data_AF-A0A645HQD7-F1
#
_entry.id   AF-A0A645HQD7-F1
#
_cell.length_a   1.000
_cell.length_b   1.000
_cell.length_c   1.000
_cell.angle_alpha   90.00
_cell.angle_beta   90.00
_cell.angle_gamma   90.00
#
_symmetry.space_group_name_H-M   'P 1'
#
loop_
_entity.id
_entity.type
_entity.pdbx_description
1 polymer ?
#
loop_
_entity_poly.entity_id
_entity_poly.type
_entity_poly.pdbx_seq_one_letter_code
_entity_poly.pdbx_strand_id
1 'polypeptide(L)'
;MLGQNGLMQLVKQISKEILQSLRQEDALYMLDSNPFMWGTMLFTDLESTHIVVDRVRKRLEMLDLTSASGKHKINLEMRSGATRFSERIDTPFQLLEEAKKKLEYDV
;
A
#
# COMPACT_ATOMS: atom_id res chain seq x y z
N MET A 1 -4.38 -22.87 3.23
CA MET A 1 -4.24 -21.86 2.16
C MET A 1 -5.58 -21.15 1.98
N LEU A 2 -5.57 -19.84 1.75
CA LEU A 2 -6.80 -19.11 1.42
C LEU A 2 -7.27 -19.54 0.02
N GLY A 3 -8.54 -19.88 -0.12
CA GLY A 3 -9.14 -20.07 -1.45
C GLY A 3 -9.25 -18.73 -2.19
N GLN A 4 -9.45 -18.78 -3.51
CA GLN A 4 -9.53 -17.59 -4.37
C GLN A 4 -10.52 -16.54 -3.87
N ASN A 5 -11.69 -16.96 -3.38
CA ASN A 5 -12.71 -16.06 -2.84
C ASN A 5 -12.24 -15.35 -1.55
N GLY A 6 -11.60 -16.10 -0.65
CA GLY A 6 -11.04 -15.54 0.59
C GLY A 6 -9.91 -14.56 0.31
N LEU A 7 -9.05 -14.87 -0.66
CA LEU A 7 -7.98 -13.97 -1.10
C LEU A 7 -8.55 -12.67 -1.69
N MET A 8 -9.57 -12.77 -2.55
CA MET A 8 -10.22 -11.59 -3.12
C MET A 8 -10.90 -10.72 -2.06
N GLN A 9 -11.54 -11.34 -1.05
CA GLN A 9 -12.11 -10.61 0.08
C GLN A 9 -11.04 -9.90 0.89
N LEU A 10 -9.91 -10.57 1.16
CA LEU A 10 -8.77 -9.98 1.86
C LEU A 10 -8.20 -8.76 1.12
N VAL A 11 -7.96 -8.88 -0.20
CA VAL A 11 -7.48 -7.78 -1.04
C VAL A 11 -8.46 -6.61 -1.04
N LYS A 12 -9.78 -6.86 -1.08
CA LYS A 12 -10.80 -5.81 -0.99
C LYS A 12 -10.78 -5.11 0.37
N GLN A 13 -10.65 -5.86 1.46
CA GLN A 13 -10.58 -5.28 2.81
C GLN A 13 -9.31 -4.42 2.98
N ILE A 14 -8.15 -4.93 2.57
CA ILE A 14 -6.88 -4.18 2.60
C ILE A 14 -6.99 -2.90 1.75
N SER A 15 -7.47 -3.01 0.51
CA SER A 15 -7.62 -1.86 -0.39
C SER A 15 -8.53 -0.79 0.20
N LYS A 16 -9.61 -1.19 0.88
CA LYS A 16 -10.52 -0.27 1.56
C LYS A 16 -9.83 0.44 2.72
N GLU A 17 -9.08 -0.26 3.55
CA GLU A 17 -8.36 0.37 4.67
C GLU A 17 -7.26 1.33 4.22
N ILE A 18 -6.54 0.99 3.13
CA ILE A 18 -5.57 1.90 2.53
C ILE A 18 -6.31 3.15 2.05
N LEU A 19 -7.36 3.01 1.24
CA LEU A 19 -8.10 4.15 0.69
C LEU A 19 -8.67 5.07 1.79
N GLN A 20 -9.20 4.51 2.87
CA GLN A 20 -9.71 5.28 4.01
C GLN A 20 -8.62 5.99 4.83
N SER A 21 -7.35 5.65 4.63
CA SER A 21 -6.21 6.32 5.25
C SER A 21 -5.71 7.52 4.45
N LEU A 22 -6.06 7.59 3.16
CA LEU A 22 -5.66 8.64 2.23
C LEU A 22 -6.63 9.82 2.25
N ARG A 23 -6.20 10.96 1.69
CA ARG A 23 -7.08 12.12 1.47
C ARG A 23 -7.90 11.94 0.18
N GLN A 24 -8.88 12.81 -0.03
CA GLN A 24 -9.79 12.69 -1.19
C GLN A 24 -9.06 12.94 -2.52
N GLU A 25 -8.06 13.81 -2.50
CA GLU A 25 -7.23 14.15 -3.66
C GLU A 25 -6.19 13.07 -3.98
N ASP A 26 -5.81 12.25 -3.01
CA ASP A 26 -4.84 11.18 -3.21
C ASP A 26 -5.47 10.03 -4.01
N ALA A 27 -4.63 9.30 -4.74
CA ALA A 27 -5.06 8.17 -5.54
C ALA A 27 -4.45 6.85 -5.06
N LEU A 28 -5.19 5.75 -5.24
CA LEU A 28 -4.77 4.39 -4.93
C LEU A 28 -4.98 3.48 -6.15
N TYR A 29 -3.96 2.69 -6.48
CA TYR A 29 -3.95 1.74 -7.58
C TYR A 29 -3.43 0.39 -7.10
N MET A 30 -3.91 -0.70 -7.70
CA MET A 30 -3.28 -2.02 -7.59
C MET A 30 -2.30 -2.17 -8.74
N LEU A 31 -1.00 -2.21 -8.43
CA LEU A 31 0.08 -2.29 -9.40
C LEU A 31 0.43 -3.73 -9.76
N ASP A 32 0.30 -4.63 -8.79
CA ASP A 32 0.55 -6.06 -8.97
C ASP A 32 -0.40 -6.86 -8.06
N SER A 33 -0.65 -8.11 -8.45
CA SER A 33 -1.46 -9.08 -7.71
C SER A 33 -0.65 -10.28 -7.21
N ASN A 34 0.63 -10.39 -7.57
CA ASN A 34 1.50 -11.48 -7.12
C ASN A 34 3.00 -11.11 -7.07
N PRO A 35 3.55 -10.67 -5.92
CA PRO A 35 2.85 -10.34 -4.68
C PRO A 35 1.94 -9.13 -4.86
N PHE A 36 0.92 -8.98 -4.01
CA PHE A 36 0.05 -7.81 -4.06
C PHE A 36 0.85 -6.53 -3.79
N MET A 37 0.72 -5.57 -4.70
CA MET A 37 1.38 -4.27 -4.61
C MET A 37 0.36 -3.18 -4.87
N TRP A 38 0.30 -2.22 -3.95
CA TRP A 38 -0.48 -1.01 -4.10
C TRP A 38 0.45 0.17 -4.40
N GLY A 39 0.02 1.03 -5.30
CA GLY A 39 0.68 2.30 -5.61
C GLY A 39 -0.22 3.45 -5.21
N THR A 40 0.34 4.47 -4.58
CA THR A 40 -0.39 5.69 -4.24
C THR A 40 0.30 6.92 -4.83
N MET A 41 -0.51 7.84 -5.33
CA MET A 41 -0.05 9.19 -5.66
C MET A 41 -0.54 10.13 -4.57
N LEU A 42 0.41 10.72 -3.85
CA LEU A 42 0.13 11.60 -2.72
C LEU A 42 0.44 13.05 -3.10
N PHE A 43 -0.47 13.95 -2.76
CA PHE A 43 -0.25 15.39 -2.93
C PHE A 43 0.44 15.96 -1.69
N THR A 44 1.70 15.57 -1.48
CA THR A 44 2.46 15.92 -0.27
C THR A 44 3.97 15.92 -0.51
N ASP A 45 4.72 16.44 0.46
CA ASP A 45 6.18 16.38 0.48
C ASP A 45 6.66 15.00 0.98
N LEU A 46 7.85 14.57 0.54
CA LEU A 46 8.44 13.29 0.94
C LEU A 46 8.52 13.14 2.46
N GLU A 47 8.89 14.21 3.15
CA GLU A 47 9.01 14.26 4.61
C GLU A 47 7.68 13.98 5.31
N SER A 48 6.54 14.29 4.71
CA SER A 48 5.22 14.02 5.30
C SER A 48 4.67 12.63 4.93
N THR A 49 5.33 11.91 4.02
CA THR A 49 4.86 10.60 3.55
C THR A 49 4.88 9.55 4.66
N HIS A 50 5.84 9.61 5.60
CA HIS A 50 5.89 8.69 6.74
C HIS A 50 4.60 8.72 7.57
N ILE A 51 3.95 9.88 7.71
CA ILE A 51 2.69 10.03 8.46
C ILE A 51 1.57 9.23 7.78
N VAL A 52 1.52 9.24 6.45
CA VAL A 52 0.54 8.49 5.67
C VAL A 52 0.83 6.99 5.75
N VAL A 53 2.09 6.60 5.59
CA VAL A 53 2.55 5.22 5.71
C VAL A 53 2.22 4.64 7.09
N ASP A 54 2.56 5.35 8.16
CA ASP A 54 2.28 4.90 9.53
C ASP A 54 0.78 4.80 9.82
N ARG A 55 -0.02 5.70 9.25
CA ARG A 55 -1.48 5.62 9.36
C ARG A 55 -2.01 4.36 8.67
N VAL A 56 -1.56 4.08 7.45
CA VAL A 56 -1.92 2.85 6.72
C VAL A 56 -1.48 1.63 7.50
N ARG A 57 -0.22 1.59 7.96
CA ARG A 57 0.35 0.49 8.76
C ARG A 57 -0.51 0.18 9.98
N LYS A 58 -0.81 1.20 10.80
CA LYS A 58 -1.65 1.06 12.00
C LYS A 58 -3.05 0.54 11.67
N ARG A 59 -3.67 1.01 10.59
CA ARG A 59 -4.99 0.51 10.17
C ARG A 59 -4.94 -0.96 9.76
N LEU A 60 -3.92 -1.37 9.02
CA LEU A 60 -3.75 -2.76 8.58
C LEU A 60 -3.41 -3.70 9.75
N GLU A 61 -2.66 -3.25 10.75
CA GLU A 61 -2.38 -4.02 11.97
C GLU A 61 -3.64 -4.28 12.81
N MET A 62 -4.59 -3.35 12.79
CA MET A 62 -5.89 -3.47 13.48
C MET A 62 -6.95 -4.21 12.66
N LEU A 63 -6.67 -4.53 11.40
CA LEU A 63 -7.63 -5.13 10.49
C LEU A 63 -7.90 -6.60 10.87
N ASP A 64 -9.13 -6.90 11.29
CA ASP A 64 -9.56 -8.26 11.55
C ASP A 64 -9.89 -9.01 10.25
N LEU A 65 -8.94 -9.83 9.81
CA LEU A 65 -9.04 -10.65 8.61
C LEU A 65 -9.59 -12.06 8.85
N THR A 66 -10.06 -12.37 10.06
CA THR A 66 -10.59 -13.71 10.38
C THR A 66 -11.77 -14.09 9.49
N SER A 67 -12.58 -13.11 9.08
CA SER A 67 -13.69 -13.30 8.13
C SER A 67 -13.24 -13.86 6.77
N ALA A 68 -12.07 -13.45 6.28
CA ALA A 68 -11.52 -13.90 5.00
C ALA A 68 -10.86 -15.30 5.09
N SER A 69 -10.37 -15.67 6.27
CA SER A 69 -9.66 -16.94 6.52
C SER A 69 -10.52 -18.04 7.11
N GLY A 70 -11.74 -17.69 7.56
CA GLY A 70 -12.69 -18.57 8.21
C GLY A 70 -12.35 -18.98 9.64
N LYS A 71 -11.06 -19.07 10.03
CA LYS A 71 -10.59 -19.48 11.39
C LYS A 71 -9.15 -19.06 11.77
N HIS A 72 -8.31 -18.65 10.82
CA HIS A 72 -6.88 -18.44 11.06
C HIS A 72 -6.54 -16.97 11.21
N LYS A 73 -5.73 -16.60 12.21
CA LYS A 73 -5.16 -15.25 12.27
C LYS A 73 -4.24 -15.05 11.08
N ILE A 74 -4.50 -14.00 10.31
CA ILE A 74 -3.61 -13.57 9.23
C ILE A 74 -2.77 -12.42 9.77
N ASN A 75 -1.46 -12.58 9.73
CA ASN A 75 -0.53 -11.50 10.01
C ASN A 75 -0.16 -10.85 8.67
N LEU A 76 -0.39 -9.55 8.55
CA LEU A 76 0.04 -8.78 7.39
C LEU A 76 1.41 -8.17 7.67
N GLU A 77 2.32 -8.31 6.71
CA GLU A 77 3.57 -7.56 6.67
C GLU A 77 3.48 -6.57 5.52
N MET A 78 3.80 -5.30 5.80
CA MET A 78 3.78 -4.22 4.83
C MET A 78 5.18 -3.65 4.70
N ARG A 79 5.64 -3.48 3.46
CA ARG A 79 6.83 -2.69 3.12
C ARG A 79 6.41 -1.44 2.37
N SER A 80 7.08 -0.33 2.64
CA SER A 80 6.83 0.95 1.99
C SER A 80 8.05 1.51 1.28
N GLY A 81 7.79 2.22 0.18
CA GLY A 81 8.79 2.93 -0.60
C GLY A 81 8.15 4.17 -1.19
N ALA A 82 8.79 5.31 -1.02
CA ALA A 82 8.29 6.58 -1.49
C ALA A 82 9.39 7.35 -2.20
N THR A 83 9.01 8.09 -3.24
CA THR A 83 9.87 9.07 -3.88
C THR A 83 9.04 10.31 -4.20
N ARG A 84 9.72 11.45 -4.31
CA ARG A 84 9.10 12.73 -4.68
C ARG A 84 9.51 13.08 -6.10
N PHE A 85 8.58 13.64 -6.86
CA PHE A 85 8.90 14.23 -8.15
C PHE A 85 9.98 15.31 -8.01
N SER A 86 10.95 15.30 -8.93
CA SER A 86 12.00 16.32 -9.04
C SER A 86 12.35 16.55 -10.51
N GLU A 87 13.04 17.64 -10.82
CA GLU A 87 13.49 17.95 -12.19
C GLU A 87 14.42 16.90 -12.81
N ARG A 88 14.94 15.96 -12.01
CA ARG A 88 15.78 14.83 -12.47
C ARG A 88 14.97 13.60 -12.92
N ILE A 89 13.64 13.67 -12.81
CA ILE A 89 12.74 12.59 -13.18
C ILE A 89 12.08 12.94 -14.50
N ASP A 90 12.49 12.25 -15.55
CA ASP A 90 12.12 12.57 -16.93
C ASP A 90 10.72 12.05 -17.28
N THR A 91 10.24 11.01 -16.57
CA THR A 91 8.95 10.38 -16.86
C THR A 91 8.20 9.94 -15.58
N PRO A 92 6.86 9.88 -15.61
CA PRO A 92 6.07 9.28 -14.52
C PRO A 92 6.45 7.83 -14.22
N PHE A 93 6.91 7.08 -15.22
CA PHE A 93 7.38 5.70 -15.01
C PHE A 93 8.70 5.66 -14.24
N GLN A 94 9.61 6.59 -14.49
CA GLN A 94 10.84 6.71 -13.70
C GLN A 94 10.52 6.99 -12.22
N LEU A 95 9.55 7.87 -11.95
CA LEU A 95 9.06 8.12 -10.58
C LEU A 95 8.61 6.82 -9.90
N LEU A 96 7.81 6.01 -10.60
CA LEU A 96 7.33 4.73 -10.08
C LEU A 96 8.48 3.74 -9.80
N GLU A 97 9.42 3.61 -10.73
CA GLU A 97 10.55 2.70 -10.57
C GLU A 97 11.50 3.13 -9.44
N GLU A 98 11.69 4.42 -9.23
CA GLU A 98 12.43 4.93 -8.09
C GLU A 98 11.73 4.64 -6.76
N ALA A 99 10.40 4.80 -6.68
CA ALA A 99 9.63 4.41 -5.49
C ALA A 99 9.76 2.90 -5.20
N LYS A 100 9.67 2.06 -6.23
CA LYS A 100 9.82 0.60 -6.09
C LYS A 100 11.19 0.21 -5.56
N LYS A 101 12.27 0.84 -6.04
CA LYS A 101 13.64 0.60 -5.53
C LYS A 101 13.74 0.90 -4.03
N LYS A 102 12.96 1.86 -3.52
CA LYS A 102 12.97 2.20 -2.09
C LYS A 102 12.27 1.16 -1.22
N LEU A 103 11.44 0.27 -1.77
CA LEU A 103 10.85 -0.86 -1.03
C LEU A 103 11.90 -1.81 -0.44
N GLU A 104 13.10 -1.87 -1.02
CA GLU A 104 14.21 -2.71 -0.54
C GLU A 104 14.74 -2.27 0.83
N TYR A 105 14.54 -1.00 1.19
CA TYR A 105 15.08 -0.38 2.39
C TYR A 105 14.04 -0.14 3.48
N ASP A 106 12.77 -0.43 3.20
CA ASP A 106 11.60 -0.21 4.08
C ASP A 106 11.66 1.12 4.84
N VAL A 107 11.54 2.21 4.08
CA VAL A 107 11.64 3.60 4.56
C VAL A 107 10.30 4.20 4.98
#